data_AF-A0AAJ1Q9Z4-F1
#
_entry.id   AF-A0AAJ1Q9Z4-F1
#
_cell.length_a   1.000
_cell.length_b   1.000
_cell.length_c   1.000
_cell.angle_alpha   90.00
_cell.angle_beta   90.00
_cell.angle_gamma   90.00
#
_symmetry.space_group_name_H-M   'P 1'
#
loop_
_entity.id
_entity.type
_entity.pdbx_description
1 polymer ?
#
loop_
_entity_poly.entity_id
_entity_poly.type
_entity_poly.pdbx_seq_one_letter_code
_entity_poly.pdbx_strand_id
1 'polypeptide(L)' 'HDPLTGLANRAAFRNVIGKLMDDDAARHSSALLFLDGDNFKLINDNWGHAAGDKVLIEVASRLMAFVGDQHQAWRLGGDE' A
#
# COMPACT_ATOMS: atom_id res chain seq x y z
N HIS A 1 8.50 -7.68 2.53
CA HIS A 1 8.13 -6.40 3.15
C HIS A 1 8.84 -5.27 2.41
N ASP A 2 8.23 -4.10 2.36
CA ASP A 2 8.81 -2.84 1.90
C ASP A 2 9.68 -2.24 3.01
N PRO A 3 10.96 -1.92 2.75
CA PRO A 3 11.88 -1.49 3.81
C PRO A 3 11.60 -0.09 4.37
N LEU A 4 10.89 0.76 3.62
CA LEU A 4 10.60 2.12 4.06
C LEU A 4 9.36 2.16 4.97
N THR A 5 8.27 1.51 4.55
CA THR A 5 6.96 1.60 5.22
C THR A 5 6.63 0.40 6.11
N GLY A 6 7.34 -0.71 5.96
CA GLY A 6 7.04 -1.98 6.64
C GLY A 6 5.88 -2.77 6.02
N LEU A 7 5.12 -2.19 5.08
CA LEU A 7 4.01 -2.85 4.40
C LEU A 7 4.46 -4.08 3.60
N ALA A 8 3.51 -4.94 3.26
CA ALA A 8 3.78 -6.01 2.31
C ALA A 8 4.09 -5.40 0.92
N ASN A 9 5.00 -6.00 0.17
CA ASN A 9 5.48 -5.44 -1.09
C ASN A 9 4.64 -5.94 -2.29
N ARG A 10 4.91 -5.39 -3.47
CA ARG A 10 4.27 -5.79 -4.74
C ARG A 10 4.31 -7.29 -5.03
N ALA A 11 5.37 -7.99 -4.65
CA ALA A 11 5.47 -9.44 -4.85
C ALA A 11 4.47 -10.20 -3.95
N ALA A 12 4.34 -9.80 -2.69
CA ALA A 12 3.34 -10.35 -1.77
C ALA A 12 1.91 -10.08 -2.27
N PHE A 13 1.64 -8.86 -2.73
CA PHE A 13 0.35 -8.51 -3.34
C PHE A 13 -0.04 -9.46 -4.48
N ARG A 14 0.85 -9.64 -5.47
CA ARG A 14 0.59 -10.52 -6.61
C ARG A 14 0.29 -11.96 -6.19
N ASN A 15 1.03 -12.47 -5.21
CA ASN A 15 0.81 -13.83 -4.70
C ASN A 15 -0.55 -13.97 -4.00
N VAL A 16 -0.98 -12.98 -3.22
CA VAL A 16 -2.27 -13.01 -2.52
C VAL A 16 -3.43 -12.86 -3.51
N ILE A 17 -3.35 -11.89 -4.43
CA ILE A 17 -4.40 -11.68 -5.44
C ILE A 17 -4.51 -12.88 -6.38
N GLY A 18 -3.40 -13.50 -6.78
CA GLY A 18 -3.44 -14.72 -7.60
C GLY A 18 -4.26 -15.82 -6.93
N LYS A 19 -3.96 -16.12 -5.65
CA LYS A 19 -4.72 -17.11 -4.86
C LYS A 19 -6.18 -16.71 -4.68
N LEU A 20 -6.47 -15.43 -4.49
CA LEU A 20 -7.83 -14.91 -4.36
C LEU A 20 -8.63 -15.09 -5.66
N MET A 21 -8.00 -14.87 -6.82
CA MET A 21 -8.63 -15.05 -8.12
C MET A 21 -8.90 -16.52 -8.47
N ASP A 22 -8.10 -17.44 -7.93
CA ASP A 22 -8.28 -18.89 -8.08
C ASP A 22 -9.40 -19.45 -7.19
N ASP A 23 -9.86 -18.69 -6.19
CA ASP A 23 -10.98 -19.04 -5.30
C ASP A 23 -12.26 -18.32 -5.74
N ASP A 24 -13.26 -19.08 -6.21
CA ASP A 24 -14.51 -18.52 -6.76
C ASP A 24 -15.32 -17.74 -5.72
N ALA A 25 -15.36 -18.19 -4.46
CA ALA A 25 -16.10 -17.51 -3.42
C ALA A 25 -15.40 -16.20 -3.02
N ALA A 26 -14.07 -16.25 -2.83
CA ALA A 26 -13.27 -15.08 -2.48
C ALA A 26 -13.30 -14.02 -3.59
N ARG A 27 -13.21 -14.44 -4.86
CA ARG A 27 -13.26 -13.57 -6.04
C ARG A 27 -14.53 -12.72 -6.10
N HIS A 28 -15.67 -13.25 -5.68
CA HIS A 28 -16.96 -12.54 -5.72
C HIS A 28 -17.30 -11.78 -4.42
N SER A 29 -16.54 -11.99 -3.34
CA SER A 29 -16.80 -11.40 -2.02
C SER A 29 -15.72 -10.43 -1.54
N SER A 30 -14.71 -10.17 -2.37
CA SER A 30 -13.58 -9.30 -2.04
C SER A 30 -13.59 -8.01 -2.85
N ALA A 31 -13.02 -6.95 -2.29
CA ALA A 31 -12.79 -5.69 -2.98
C ALA A 31 -11.31 -5.29 -2.89
N LEU A 32 -10.82 -4.57 -3.90
CA LEU A 32 -9.49 -3.98 -3.92
C LEU A 32 -9.62 -2.46 -3.99
N LEU A 33 -8.97 -1.77 -3.05
CA LEU A 33 -8.82 -0.33 -3.07
C LEU A 33 -7.41 0.01 -3.54
N PHE A 34 -7.31 0.85 -4.57
CA PHE A 34 -6.06 1.41 -5.04
C PHE A 34 -5.98 2.87 -4.59
N LEU A 35 -4.87 3.25 -3.97
CA LEU A 35 -4.65 4.58 -3.42
C LEU A 35 -3.39 5.15 -4.05
N ASP A 36 -3.44 6.43 -4.42
CA ASP A 36 -2.30 7.16 -4.97
C ASP A 36 -2.18 8.52 -4.26
N GLY A 37 -0.95 8.96 -4.04
CA GLY A 37 -0.66 10.20 -3.32
C GLY A 37 -0.80 11.42 -4.21
N ASP A 38 -1.91 12.17 -4.04
CA ASP A 38 -2.12 13.41 -4.81
C ASP A 38 -0.93 14.38 -4.69
N ASN A 39 -0.32 14.69 -5.84
CA ASN A 39 0.82 15.60 -5.96
C ASN A 39 2.03 15.22 -5.08
N PHE A 40 2.26 13.94 -4.78
CA PHE A 40 3.38 13.51 -3.93
C PHE A 40 4.75 14.00 -4.44
N LYS A 41 4.92 14.11 -5.76
CA LYS A 41 6.13 14.69 -6.36
C LYS A 41 6.41 16.13 -5.89
N LEU A 42 5.38 16.97 -5.71
CA LEU A 42 5.57 18.33 -5.19
C LEU A 42 6.13 18.33 -3.78
N ILE A 43 5.83 17.29 -2.98
CA ILE A 43 6.41 17.16 -1.65
C ILE A 43 7.92 16.93 -1.74
N ASN A 44 8.34 16.02 -2.62
CA ASN A 44 9.75 15.75 -2.86
C ASN A 44 10.47 16.97 -3.44
N ASP A 45 9.85 17.67 -4.38
CA ASP A 45 10.48 18.80 -5.06
C ASP A 45 10.64 20.01 -4.13
N ASN A 46 9.69 20.24 -3.20
CA ASN A 46 9.72 21.38 -2.28
C ASN A 46 10.50 21.10 -0.98
N TRP A 47 10.45 19.87 -0.45
CA TRP A 47 11.00 19.54 0.88
C TRP A 47 12.01 18.37 0.87
N GLY A 48 12.32 17.83 -0.31
CA GLY A 48 13.28 16.75 -0.51
C GLY A 48 12.71 15.35 -0.25
N HIS A 49 13.42 14.34 -0.76
CA HIS A 49 13.01 12.93 -0.65
C HIS A 49 12.85 12.45 0.80
N ALA A 50 13.67 12.94 1.73
CA ALA A 50 13.53 12.58 3.14
C ALA A 50 12.21 13.07 3.77
N ALA A 51 11.61 14.15 3.24
CA ALA A 51 10.28 14.59 3.65
C ALA A 51 9.19 13.71 3.03
N GLY A 52 9.32 13.35 1.75
CA GLY A 52 8.43 12.38 1.10
C GLY A 52 8.42 11.03 1.81
N ASP A 53 9.60 10.53 2.20
CA ASP A 53 9.75 9.29 2.96
C ASP A 53 8.95 9.31 4.27
N LYS A 54 8.99 10.44 5.00
CA LYS A 54 8.19 10.61 6.22
C LYS A 54 6.69 10.59 5.96
N VAL A 55 6.25 11.18 4.86
CA VAL A 55 4.83 11.15 4.45
C VAL A 55 4.41 9.71 4.14
N LEU A 56 5.21 8.94 3.40
CA LEU A 56 4.89 7.54 3.07
C LEU A 56 4.82 6.66 4.32
N ILE A 57 5.75 6.84 5.27
CA ILE A 57 5.73 6.14 6.55
C ILE A 57 4.44 6.46 7.32
N GLU A 58 4.04 7.73 7.39
CA GLU A 58 2.85 8.16 8.10
C GLU A 58 1.57 7.65 7.43
N VAL A 59 1.49 7.67 6.10
CA VAL A 59 0.37 7.10 5.34
C VAL A 59 0.24 5.61 5.61
N ALA A 60 1.34 4.86 5.55
CA ALA A 60 1.35 3.43 5.85
C ALA A 60 0.89 3.14 7.29
N SER A 61 1.36 3.93 8.26
CA SER A 61 0.95 3.84 9.66
C SER A 61 -0.56 4.04 9.83
N ARG A 62 -1.12 5.07 9.19
CA ARG A 62 -2.56 5.36 9.22
C ARG A 62 -3.38 4.28 8.53
N LEU A 63 -2.90 3.77 7.39
CA LEU A 63 -3.55 2.68 6.68
C LEU A 63 -3.62 1.43 7.57
N MET A 64 -2.50 1.03 8.18
CA MET A 64 -2.46 -0.12 9.08
C MET A 64 -3.40 0.04 10.28
N ALA A 65 -3.44 1.23 10.88
CA ALA A 65 -4.38 1.53 11.97
C ALA A 65 -5.85 1.45 11.53
N PHE A 66 -6.15 1.86 10.29
CA PHE A 66 -7.50 1.80 9.73
C PHE A 66 -7.94 0.38 9.37
N VAL A 67 -7.07 -0.39 8.72
CA VAL A 67 -7.42 -1.75 8.26
C VAL A 67 -7.47 -2.78 9.39
N GLY A 68 -6.72 -2.53 10.47
CA GLY A 68 -6.56 -3.44 11.60
C GLY A 68 -6.06 -4.83 11.17
N ASP A 69 -6.44 -5.85 11.94
CA ASP A 69 -6.05 -7.24 11.66
C ASP A 69 -6.92 -7.92 10.59
N GLN A 70 -7.97 -7.24 10.11
CA GLN A 70 -8.97 -7.83 9.22
C GLN A 70 -8.63 -7.69 7.75
N HIS A 71 -7.86 -6.67 7.36
CA HIS A 71 -7.51 -6.45 5.96
C HIS A 71 -6.00 -6.34 5.77
N GLN A 72 -5.58 -6.45 4.51
CA GLN A 72 -4.19 -6.43 4.13
C GLN A 72 -3.90 -5.12 3.37
N ALA A 73 -2.76 -4.52 3.66
CA ALA A 73 -2.25 -3.35 2.97
C ALA A 73 -0.89 -3.67 2.33
N TRP A 74 -0.69 -3.15 1.12
CA TRP A 74 0.54 -3.34 0.36
C TRP A 74 1.01 -2.00 -0.19
N ARG A 75 2.33 -1.89 -0.37
CA ARG A 75 2.94 -0.84 -1.19
C ARG A 75 3.37 -1.43 -2.52
N LEU A 76 2.88 -0.85 -3.61
CA LEU A 76 3.07 -1.33 -4.97
C LEU A 76 4.12 -0.54 -5.75
N GLY A 77 4.30 0.74 -5.41
CA GLY A 77 5.15 1.69 -6.12
C GLY A 77 5.77 2.74 -5.19
N GLY A 78 6.11 3.90 -5.75
CA GLY A 78 6.71 5.01 -4.99
C GLY A 78 5.72 5.55 -3.95
N ASP A 79 4.58 5.99 -4.43
CA ASP A 79 3.44 6.57 -3.71
C ASP A 79 2.19 5.68 -3.71
N GLU A 80 2.27 4.53 -4.38
CA GLU A 80 1.24 3.49 -4.50
C GLU A 80 1.52 2.27 -3.61
#